data_AF-A0A1G5WKG4-F1
#
_entry.id   AF-A0A1G5WKG4-F1
#
_cell.length_a   1.000
_cell.length_b   1.000
_cell.length_c   1.000
_cell.angle_alpha   90.00
_cell.angle_beta   90.00
_cell.angle_gamma   90.00
#
_symmetry.space_group_name_H-M   'P 1'
#
loop_
_entity.id
_entity.type
_entity.pdbx_description
1 polymer ?
#
loop_
_entity_poly.entity_id
_entity_poly.type
_entity_poly.pdbx_seq_one_letter_code
_entity_poly.pdbx_strand_id
1 'polypeptide(L)'
;MKEVAILMAAGLGSRMRPLTKTMPKPLIKVHDKPMIETVIEGLLTRPVDEIHVVTGYLGEQFGYLPSKYPCVHLIENKDYLVKNNISSVYAAKDVLALGNCFICESDLYVKDASIFRKNLDGSGYYGRMQKGHSEDWVFELTGDYISRVGKVGDDCYNMVGVAYFKAADALTLKKCIEEAYDIPGNDQIFWDDVVDRNLDKLKLRVEPVEEGQLIEIDTVEELEKVNACF
;
A
#
# COMPACT_ATOMS: atom_id res chain seq x y z
N MET A 1 11.60 -17.78 5.98
CA MET A 1 11.31 -16.61 6.83
C MET A 1 9.85 -16.28 6.60
N LYS A 2 9.08 -15.98 7.65
CA LYS A 2 7.65 -15.66 7.54
C LYS A 2 7.47 -14.47 6.58
N GLU A 3 6.45 -14.51 5.73
CA GLU A 3 6.03 -13.37 4.90
C GLU A 3 4.62 -12.94 5.34
N VAL A 4 4.47 -11.67 5.66
CA VAL A 4 3.19 -11.08 6.07
C VAL A 4 2.84 -9.90 5.16
N ALA A 5 1.60 -9.44 5.21
CA ALA A 5 1.17 -8.24 4.50
C ALA A 5 0.35 -7.31 5.38
N ILE A 6 0.46 -6.01 5.15
CA ILE A 6 -0.38 -4.96 5.71
C ILE A 6 -1.15 -4.31 4.55
N LEU A 7 -2.48 -4.30 4.62
CA LEU A 7 -3.34 -3.64 3.64
C LEU A 7 -3.99 -2.41 4.29
N MET A 8 -3.67 -1.21 3.81
CA MET A 8 -4.16 0.05 4.39
C MET A 8 -5.55 0.38 3.85
N ALA A 9 -6.59 0.17 4.66
CA ALA A 9 -8.00 0.28 4.27
C ALA A 9 -8.83 1.21 5.19
N ALA A 10 -8.18 2.07 5.96
CA ALA A 10 -8.84 2.88 6.98
C ALA A 10 -9.43 4.21 6.46
N GLY A 11 -9.03 4.65 5.28
CA GLY A 11 -9.33 5.97 4.73
C GLY A 11 -10.81 6.18 4.34
N LEU A 12 -11.22 7.45 4.32
CA LEU A 12 -12.59 7.86 3.98
C LEU A 12 -12.94 7.69 2.49
N GLY A 13 -11.95 7.66 1.59
CA GLY A 13 -12.17 7.60 0.14
C GLY A 13 -13.05 8.73 -0.40
N SER A 14 -12.91 9.95 0.12
CA SER A 14 -13.83 11.07 -0.14
C SER A 14 -13.95 11.47 -1.61
N ARG A 15 -12.90 11.24 -2.41
CA ARG A 15 -12.85 11.47 -3.86
C ARG A 15 -13.79 10.56 -4.68
N MET A 16 -14.22 9.44 -4.10
CA MET A 16 -15.14 8.49 -4.73
C MET A 16 -16.60 8.62 -4.22
N ARG A 17 -16.97 9.75 -3.60
CA ARG A 17 -18.36 10.00 -3.26
C ARG A 17 -19.20 10.16 -4.55
N PRO A 18 -20.46 9.66 -4.58
CA PRO A 18 -21.25 9.20 -3.45
C PRO A 18 -21.03 7.73 -3.05
N LEU A 19 -20.28 6.91 -3.81
CA LEU A 19 -20.09 5.49 -3.54
C LEU A 19 -19.55 5.25 -2.13
N THR A 20 -18.57 6.05 -1.72
CA THR A 20 -17.92 5.94 -0.42
C THR A 20 -18.70 6.53 0.75
N LYS A 21 -19.97 6.92 0.57
CA LYS A 21 -20.83 7.31 1.72
C LYS A 21 -21.32 6.11 2.53
N THR A 22 -21.43 4.95 1.88
CA THR A 22 -22.07 3.75 2.43
C THR A 22 -21.20 2.50 2.32
N MET A 23 -20.03 2.60 1.67
CA MET A 23 -19.11 1.49 1.43
C MET A 23 -17.67 2.00 1.51
N PRO A 24 -16.76 1.34 2.23
CA PRO A 24 -15.32 1.65 2.15
C PRO A 24 -14.83 1.59 0.69
N LYS A 25 -13.95 2.52 0.29
CA LYS A 25 -13.31 2.51 -1.05
C LYS A 25 -12.76 1.13 -1.44
N PRO A 26 -12.03 0.41 -0.56
CA PRO A 26 -11.46 -0.89 -0.89
C PRO A 26 -12.51 -2.00 -1.15
N LEU A 27 -13.75 -1.81 -0.69
CA LEU A 27 -14.86 -2.73 -0.92
C LEU A 27 -15.66 -2.43 -2.18
N ILE A 28 -15.40 -1.28 -2.85
CA ILE A 28 -15.98 -0.97 -4.15
C ILE A 28 -15.49 -2.01 -5.15
N LYS A 29 -16.41 -2.46 -6.01
CA LYS A 29 -16.15 -3.51 -6.97
C LYS A 29 -15.60 -2.95 -8.28
N VAL A 30 -14.59 -3.63 -8.80
CA VAL A 30 -14.14 -3.54 -10.19
C VAL A 30 -14.59 -4.80 -10.90
N HIS A 31 -15.34 -4.64 -11.98
CA HIS A 31 -16.19 -5.64 -12.62
C HIS A 31 -17.20 -6.24 -11.62
N ASP A 32 -16.79 -7.23 -10.83
CA ASP A 32 -17.63 -7.87 -9.80
C ASP A 32 -16.89 -8.17 -8.49
N LYS A 33 -15.62 -7.78 -8.40
CA LYS A 33 -14.73 -8.12 -7.29
C LYS A 33 -14.32 -6.87 -6.51
N PRO A 34 -14.43 -6.86 -5.17
CA PRO A 34 -13.89 -5.77 -4.36
C PRO A 34 -12.40 -5.54 -4.63
N MET A 35 -11.96 -4.29 -4.76
CA MET A 35 -10.55 -3.95 -5.01
C MET A 35 -9.60 -4.69 -4.05
N ILE A 36 -9.90 -4.65 -2.75
CA ILE A 36 -9.07 -5.29 -1.72
C ILE A 36 -8.94 -6.81 -1.91
N GLU A 37 -9.97 -7.47 -2.44
CA GLU A 37 -9.89 -8.90 -2.71
C GLU A 37 -8.92 -9.21 -3.85
N THR A 38 -8.76 -8.31 -4.82
CA THR A 38 -7.76 -8.50 -5.89
C THR A 38 -6.34 -8.46 -5.34
N VAL A 39 -6.09 -7.61 -4.33
CA VAL A 39 -4.81 -7.53 -3.61
C VAL A 39 -4.58 -8.77 -2.77
N ILE A 40 -5.59 -9.20 -1.98
CA ILE A 40 -5.52 -10.41 -1.15
C ILE A 40 -5.23 -11.64 -2.02
N GLU A 41 -6.02 -11.87 -3.06
CA GLU A 41 -5.82 -13.02 -3.95
C GLU A 41 -4.48 -12.95 -4.69
N GLY A 42 -4.04 -11.75 -5.08
CA GLY A 42 -2.72 -11.53 -5.66
C GLY A 42 -1.58 -11.95 -4.72
N LEU A 43 -1.63 -11.50 -3.46
CA LEU A 43 -0.67 -11.88 -2.42
C LEU A 43 -0.69 -13.39 -2.14
N LEU A 44 -1.86 -14.04 -2.23
CA LEU A 44 -1.99 -15.49 -2.04
C LEU A 44 -1.43 -16.33 -3.21
N THR A 45 -0.97 -15.70 -4.29
CA THR A 45 -0.22 -16.40 -5.35
C THR A 45 1.23 -16.70 -4.96
N ARG A 46 1.70 -16.19 -3.82
CA ARG A 46 2.98 -16.51 -3.17
C ARG A 46 2.71 -16.94 -1.71
N PRO A 47 3.69 -17.52 -0.98
CA PRO A 47 3.46 -18.04 0.36
C PRO A 47 3.44 -16.91 1.42
N VAL A 48 2.49 -15.97 1.33
CA VAL A 48 2.18 -15.03 2.41
C VAL A 48 1.40 -15.76 3.49
N ASP A 49 1.93 -15.77 4.71
CA ASP A 49 1.39 -16.51 5.86
C ASP A 49 0.16 -15.80 6.46
N GLU A 50 0.23 -14.49 6.62
CA GLU A 50 -0.79 -13.66 7.27
C GLU A 50 -0.97 -12.33 6.54
N ILE A 51 -2.22 -11.88 6.43
CA ILE A 51 -2.60 -10.61 5.80
C ILE A 51 -3.38 -9.78 6.82
N HIS A 52 -2.84 -8.63 7.21
CA HIS A 52 -3.44 -7.72 8.18
C HIS A 52 -4.08 -6.53 7.47
N VAL A 53 -5.41 -6.48 7.48
CA VAL A 53 -6.17 -5.37 6.90
C VAL A 53 -6.39 -4.32 7.99
N VAL A 54 -5.84 -3.13 7.76
CA VAL A 54 -5.98 -1.99 8.67
C VAL A 54 -7.25 -1.24 8.31
N THR A 55 -8.28 -1.39 9.13
CA THR A 55 -9.61 -0.82 8.93
C THR A 55 -9.79 0.47 9.74
N GLY A 56 -10.76 1.29 9.35
CA GLY A 56 -11.14 2.53 10.05
C GLY A 56 -12.56 2.91 9.66
N TYR A 57 -12.71 3.78 8.66
CA TYR A 57 -14.02 4.17 8.15
C TYR A 57 -14.85 2.96 7.66
N LEU A 58 -16.05 2.79 8.22
CA LEU A 58 -16.95 1.67 7.94
C LEU A 58 -16.26 0.30 8.09
N GLY A 59 -15.35 0.19 9.07
CA GLY A 59 -14.49 -0.97 9.30
C GLY A 59 -15.24 -2.28 9.52
N GLU A 60 -16.47 -2.22 10.04
CA GLU A 60 -17.33 -3.39 10.26
C GLU A 60 -17.63 -4.15 8.97
N GLN A 61 -17.65 -3.47 7.81
CA GLN A 61 -17.96 -4.09 6.52
C GLN A 61 -16.86 -5.04 6.05
N PHE A 62 -15.65 -4.95 6.60
CA PHE A 62 -14.56 -5.89 6.31
C PHE A 62 -14.67 -7.20 7.09
N GLY A 63 -15.64 -7.33 8.01
CA GLY A 63 -15.80 -8.49 8.91
C GLY A 63 -15.98 -9.84 8.20
N TYR A 64 -16.37 -9.85 6.92
CA TYR A 64 -16.48 -11.09 6.14
C TYR A 64 -15.11 -11.62 5.67
N LEU A 65 -14.08 -10.77 5.57
CA LEU A 65 -12.79 -11.15 5.00
C LEU A 65 -12.11 -12.30 5.76
N PRO A 66 -12.02 -12.32 7.11
CA PRO A 66 -11.43 -13.45 7.83
C PRO A 66 -12.21 -14.77 7.64
N SER A 67 -13.52 -14.70 7.40
CA SER A 67 -14.34 -15.90 7.13
C SER A 67 -14.07 -16.47 5.74
N LYS A 68 -13.82 -15.60 4.75
CA LYS A 68 -13.54 -15.98 3.37
C LYS A 68 -12.06 -16.36 3.16
N TYR A 69 -11.16 -15.66 3.83
CA TYR A 69 -9.71 -15.80 3.76
C TYR A 69 -9.17 -16.01 5.19
N PRO A 70 -8.98 -17.27 5.65
CA PRO A 70 -8.62 -17.55 7.05
C PRO A 70 -7.28 -16.96 7.53
N CYS A 71 -6.39 -16.58 6.61
CA CYS A 71 -5.14 -15.89 6.89
C CYS A 71 -5.29 -14.37 7.06
N VAL A 72 -6.50 -13.83 6.88
CA VAL A 72 -6.78 -12.40 7.03
C VAL A 72 -7.15 -12.06 8.47
N HIS A 73 -6.50 -11.04 8.99
CA HIS A 73 -6.76 -10.45 10.30
C HIS A 73 -7.14 -8.98 10.13
N LEU A 74 -8.05 -8.48 10.97
CA LEU A 74 -8.44 -7.07 10.97
C LEU A 74 -7.74 -6.33 12.10
N ILE A 75 -7.23 -5.15 11.81
CA ILE A 75 -6.65 -4.22 12.79
C ILE A 75 -7.38 -2.90 12.67
N GLU A 76 -7.97 -2.42 13.77
CA GLU A 76 -8.61 -1.10 13.79
C GLU A 76 -7.56 0.00 13.99
N ASN A 77 -7.44 0.90 13.01
CA ASN A 77 -6.78 2.19 13.19
C ASN A 77 -7.78 3.16 13.80
N LYS A 78 -7.54 3.60 15.05
CA LYS A 78 -8.42 4.52 15.77
C LYS A 78 -8.19 6.00 15.42
N ASP A 79 -7.05 6.30 14.82
CA ASP A 79 -6.61 7.67 14.54
C ASP A 79 -6.88 8.09 13.08
N TYR A 80 -7.58 7.25 12.30
CA TYR A 80 -7.84 7.45 10.87
C TYR A 80 -8.56 8.76 10.49
N LEU A 81 -9.23 9.42 11.46
CA LEU A 81 -9.90 10.72 11.26
C LEU A 81 -9.01 11.92 11.60
N VAL A 82 -7.95 11.72 12.40
CA VAL A 82 -7.14 12.80 12.97
C VAL A 82 -5.72 12.82 12.43
N LYS A 83 -5.21 11.66 11.99
CA LYS A 83 -3.89 11.51 11.38
C LYS A 83 -4.02 10.91 9.98
N ASN A 84 -3.11 11.28 9.09
CA ASN A 84 -3.00 10.74 7.74
C ASN A 84 -2.47 9.28 7.78
N ASN A 85 -2.14 8.68 6.63
CA ASN A 85 -1.93 7.23 6.52
C ASN A 85 -0.74 6.65 7.31
N ILE A 86 0.15 7.50 7.88
CA ILE A 86 1.12 7.07 8.90
C ILE A 86 0.43 6.32 10.06
N SER A 87 -0.78 6.74 10.44
CA SER A 87 -1.58 6.06 11.48
C SER A 87 -1.97 4.64 11.12
N SER A 88 -2.12 4.33 9.83
CA SER A 88 -2.46 2.98 9.41
C SER A 88 -1.29 2.02 9.58
N VAL A 89 -0.07 2.45 9.19
CA VAL A 89 1.15 1.66 9.43
C VAL A 89 1.48 1.59 10.91
N TYR A 90 1.28 2.69 11.67
CA TYR A 90 1.48 2.70 13.13
C TYR A 90 0.52 1.74 13.87
N ALA A 91 -0.75 1.65 13.45
CA ALA A 91 -1.70 0.71 14.02
C ALA A 91 -1.27 -0.75 13.80
N ALA A 92 -0.64 -1.05 12.66
CA ALA A 92 -0.11 -2.36 12.32
C ALA A 92 1.39 -2.53 12.60
N LYS A 93 2.03 -1.64 13.36
CA LYS A 93 3.51 -1.61 13.51
C LYS A 93 4.12 -2.91 14.01
N ASP A 94 3.40 -3.68 14.83
CA ASP A 94 3.91 -4.96 15.35
C ASP A 94 3.93 -6.06 14.29
N VAL A 95 3.12 -5.93 13.23
CA VAL A 95 3.16 -6.82 12.05
C VAL A 95 4.50 -6.71 11.33
N LEU A 96 5.10 -5.51 11.28
CA LEU A 96 6.43 -5.28 10.67
C LEU A 96 7.54 -6.08 11.36
N ALA A 97 7.35 -6.54 12.59
CA ALA A 97 8.31 -7.34 13.33
C ALA A 97 8.14 -8.86 13.12
N LEU A 98 7.12 -9.30 12.38
CA LEU A 98 6.81 -10.73 12.21
C LEU A 98 7.66 -11.43 11.14
N GLY A 99 8.26 -10.69 10.20
CA GLY A 99 9.03 -11.26 9.10
C GLY A 99 9.21 -10.29 7.96
N ASN A 100 9.33 -10.82 6.73
CA ASN A 100 9.26 -9.96 5.55
C ASN A 100 7.83 -9.44 5.42
N CYS A 101 7.65 -8.18 5.04
CA CYS A 101 6.35 -7.52 5.07
C CYS A 101 6.05 -6.83 3.75
N PHE A 102 4.93 -7.18 3.13
CA PHE A 102 4.28 -6.31 2.16
C PHE A 102 3.54 -5.18 2.87
N ILE A 103 3.54 -4.00 2.29
CA ILE A 103 2.66 -2.90 2.66
C ILE A 103 1.95 -2.48 1.38
N CYS A 104 0.63 -2.57 1.37
CA CYS A 104 -0.20 -2.30 0.20
C CYS A 104 -1.27 -1.27 0.52
N GLU A 105 -1.47 -0.35 -0.40
CA GLU A 105 -2.73 0.37 -0.51
C GLU A 105 -3.84 -0.61 -0.93
N SER A 106 -5.09 -0.29 -0.62
CA SER A 106 -6.22 -1.24 -0.77
C SER A 106 -7.29 -0.80 -1.77
N ASP A 107 -7.05 0.33 -2.43
CA ASP A 107 -7.76 0.90 -3.56
C ASP A 107 -7.09 0.56 -4.91
N LEU A 108 -6.36 -0.55 -4.92
CA LEU A 108 -5.68 -1.09 -6.09
C LEU A 108 -6.53 -2.16 -6.75
N TYR A 109 -6.60 -2.12 -8.08
CA TYR A 109 -7.05 -3.22 -8.92
C TYR A 109 -5.84 -3.98 -9.48
N VAL A 110 -5.62 -5.19 -8.97
CA VAL A 110 -4.59 -6.10 -9.46
C VAL A 110 -5.12 -6.85 -10.67
N LYS A 111 -4.73 -6.42 -11.88
CA LYS A 111 -5.10 -7.10 -13.14
C LYS A 111 -4.20 -8.30 -13.41
N ASP A 112 -2.92 -8.21 -13.06
CA ASP A 112 -1.95 -9.28 -13.22
C ASP A 112 -1.28 -9.64 -11.89
N ALA A 113 -1.71 -10.75 -11.28
CA ALA A 113 -1.13 -11.25 -10.03
C ALA A 113 0.32 -11.75 -10.17
N SER A 114 0.88 -11.84 -11.38
CA SER A 114 2.30 -12.18 -11.58
C SER A 114 3.26 -11.22 -10.88
N ILE A 115 2.84 -9.98 -10.64
CA ILE A 115 3.64 -8.98 -9.92
C ILE A 115 4.05 -9.47 -8.53
N PHE A 116 3.22 -10.26 -7.85
CA PHE A 116 3.53 -10.79 -6.51
C PHE A 116 4.44 -12.03 -6.56
N ARG A 117 4.51 -12.74 -7.69
CA ARG A 117 5.33 -13.95 -7.85
C ARG A 117 6.81 -13.67 -8.14
N LYS A 118 7.18 -12.40 -8.28
CA LYS A 118 8.56 -11.98 -8.52
C LYS A 118 9.47 -12.36 -7.34
N ASN A 119 10.73 -12.68 -7.68
CA ASN A 119 11.75 -12.91 -6.67
C ASN A 119 12.23 -11.56 -6.12
N LEU A 120 11.95 -11.30 -4.84
CA LEU A 120 12.27 -10.03 -4.19
C LEU A 120 13.60 -10.19 -3.43
N ASP A 121 14.71 -9.85 -4.08
CA ASP A 121 16.06 -10.00 -3.52
C ASP A 121 16.46 -8.91 -2.52
N GLY A 122 15.60 -7.90 -2.32
CA GLY A 122 15.79 -6.81 -1.37
C GLY A 122 14.48 -6.16 -0.97
N SER A 123 14.59 -5.13 -0.13
CA SER A 123 13.47 -4.25 0.21
C SER A 123 13.27 -3.20 -0.88
N GLY A 124 12.05 -2.71 -1.04
CA GLY A 124 11.76 -1.76 -2.10
C GLY A 124 10.29 -1.49 -2.32
N TYR A 125 10.04 -0.69 -3.35
CA TYR A 125 8.72 -0.37 -3.83
C TYR A 125 8.49 -0.96 -5.20
N TYR A 126 7.25 -1.31 -5.50
CA TYR A 126 6.82 -1.50 -6.86
C TYR A 126 6.66 -0.12 -7.48
N GLY A 127 7.14 0.05 -8.70
CA GLY A 127 7.09 1.33 -9.39
C GLY A 127 6.91 1.19 -10.88
N ARG A 128 6.22 2.14 -11.51
CA ARG A 128 6.03 2.19 -12.97
C ARG A 128 6.89 3.29 -13.55
N MET A 129 7.76 2.96 -14.50
CA MET A 129 8.58 3.97 -15.17
C MET A 129 7.68 4.96 -15.92
N GLN A 130 7.81 6.24 -15.62
CA GLN A 130 7.09 7.33 -16.26
C GLN A 130 8.12 8.20 -17.00
N LYS A 131 8.00 8.26 -18.34
CA LYS A 131 8.79 9.21 -19.14
C LYS A 131 8.14 10.58 -19.09
N GLY A 132 8.97 11.62 -18.99
CA GLY A 132 8.53 13.00 -18.83
C GLY A 132 8.08 13.33 -17.42
N HIS A 133 7.29 14.40 -17.31
CA HIS A 133 6.87 14.98 -16.04
C HIS A 133 5.77 14.16 -15.35
N SER A 134 5.93 13.93 -14.06
CA SER A 134 4.94 13.35 -13.16
C SER A 134 4.66 14.34 -12.03
N GLU A 135 3.38 14.56 -11.70
CA GLU A 135 2.97 15.32 -10.50
C GLU A 135 2.69 14.41 -9.29
N ASP A 136 2.86 13.10 -9.47
CA ASP A 136 2.51 12.07 -8.49
C ASP A 136 3.69 11.73 -7.56
N TRP A 137 3.50 10.77 -6.66
CA TRP A 137 4.58 10.13 -5.92
C TRP A 137 5.54 9.39 -6.86
N VAL A 138 6.82 9.67 -6.69
CA VAL A 138 7.91 9.17 -7.52
C VAL A 138 9.06 8.64 -6.69
N PHE A 139 9.86 7.80 -7.33
CA PHE A 139 11.14 7.31 -6.85
C PHE A 139 12.25 7.77 -7.77
N GLU A 140 13.19 8.53 -7.23
CA GLU A 140 14.47 8.80 -7.90
C GLU A 140 15.52 7.80 -7.44
N LEU A 141 16.43 7.44 -8.34
CA LEU A 141 17.45 6.43 -8.08
C LEU A 141 18.86 7.03 -8.14
N THR A 142 19.73 6.55 -7.24
CA THR A 142 21.18 6.68 -7.35
C THR A 142 21.78 5.28 -7.47
N GLY A 143 22.17 4.90 -8.69
CA GLY A 143 22.50 3.51 -9.01
C GLY A 143 21.26 2.63 -8.92
N ASP A 144 21.35 1.50 -8.20
CA ASP A 144 20.23 0.56 -8.04
C ASP A 144 19.27 0.90 -6.88
N TYR A 145 19.55 1.98 -6.13
CA TYR A 145 18.84 2.29 -4.89
C TYR A 145 18.05 3.59 -4.99
N ILE A 146 16.89 3.61 -4.32
CA ILE A 146 16.07 4.81 -4.16
C ILE A 146 16.84 5.84 -3.33
N SER A 147 17.01 7.03 -3.91
CA SER A 147 17.62 8.19 -3.26
C SER A 147 16.61 9.25 -2.83
N ARG A 148 15.36 9.15 -3.31
CA ARG A 148 14.25 10.02 -2.92
C ARG A 148 12.91 9.31 -3.13
N VAL A 149 12.02 9.44 -2.16
CA VAL A 149 10.59 9.12 -2.25
C VAL A 149 9.83 10.43 -2.05
N GLY A 150 9.11 10.91 -3.04
CA GLY A 150 8.41 12.19 -2.89
C GLY A 150 7.49 12.50 -4.04
N LYS A 151 6.80 13.64 -3.99
CA LYS A 151 5.94 14.09 -5.08
C LYS A 151 6.71 14.86 -6.14
N VAL A 152 6.28 14.74 -7.38
CA VAL A 152 6.84 15.42 -8.55
C VAL A 152 8.23 14.90 -8.93
N GLY A 153 8.41 14.60 -10.21
CA GLY A 153 9.70 14.23 -10.79
C GLY A 153 9.61 14.05 -12.31
N ASP A 154 10.78 14.01 -12.95
CA ASP A 154 10.90 13.81 -14.39
C ASP A 154 11.66 12.51 -14.67
N ASP A 155 11.23 11.74 -15.67
CA ASP A 155 11.89 10.51 -16.13
C ASP A 155 12.22 9.52 -14.99
N CYS A 156 11.27 9.33 -14.09
CA CYS A 156 11.41 8.55 -12.86
C CYS A 156 10.29 7.51 -12.71
N TYR A 157 10.38 6.66 -11.68
CA TYR A 157 9.32 5.67 -11.42
C TYR A 157 8.21 6.29 -10.59
N ASN A 158 6.96 6.19 -11.02
CA ASN A 158 5.81 6.48 -10.17
C ASN A 158 5.57 5.35 -9.16
N MET A 159 5.18 5.72 -7.95
CA MET A 159 4.66 4.79 -6.94
C MET A 159 3.35 4.15 -7.43
N VAL A 160 3.13 2.88 -7.09
CA VAL A 160 1.91 2.14 -7.46
C VAL A 160 1.25 1.43 -6.25
N GLY A 161 1.49 1.94 -5.04
CA GLY A 161 0.80 1.48 -3.82
C GLY A 161 1.22 0.12 -3.27
N VAL A 162 2.34 -0.48 -3.73
CA VAL A 162 2.87 -1.74 -3.17
C VAL A 162 4.34 -1.57 -2.80
N ALA A 163 4.68 -1.92 -1.55
CA ALA A 163 6.04 -2.01 -1.06
C ALA A 163 6.31 -3.37 -0.42
N TYR A 164 7.57 -3.76 -0.36
CA TYR A 164 8.02 -4.98 0.29
C TYR A 164 9.30 -4.71 1.08
N PHE A 165 9.33 -5.13 2.34
CA PHE A 165 10.47 -4.98 3.22
C PHE A 165 10.93 -6.35 3.70
N LYS A 166 12.22 -6.63 3.55
CA LYS A 166 12.86 -7.76 4.24
C LYS A 166 12.82 -7.51 5.74
N ALA A 167 12.80 -8.57 6.53
CA ALA A 167 12.57 -8.49 7.98
C ALA A 167 13.47 -7.48 8.72
N ALA A 168 14.74 -7.34 8.31
CA ALA A 168 15.64 -6.35 8.92
C ALA A 168 15.20 -4.91 8.64
N ASP A 169 14.84 -4.59 7.40
CA ASP A 169 14.36 -3.26 7.01
C ASP A 169 12.94 -3.00 7.52
N ALA A 170 12.09 -4.03 7.60
CA ALA A 170 10.75 -3.91 8.20
C ALA A 170 10.85 -3.53 9.69
N LEU A 171 11.81 -4.13 10.41
CA LEU A 171 12.08 -3.77 11.80
C LEU A 171 12.68 -2.36 11.94
N THR A 172 13.52 -1.94 11.01
CA THR A 172 14.01 -0.55 10.94
C THR A 172 12.85 0.42 10.69
N LEU A 173 11.99 0.13 9.71
CA LEU A 173 10.81 0.93 9.39
C LEU A 173 9.87 1.02 10.59
N LYS A 174 9.63 -0.08 11.32
CA LYS A 174 8.84 -0.06 12.56
C LYS A 174 9.32 1.03 13.52
N LYS A 175 10.63 1.06 13.81
CA LYS A 175 11.22 2.05 14.72
C LYS A 175 11.08 3.47 14.19
N CYS A 176 11.33 3.67 12.89
CA CYS A 176 11.17 4.97 12.25
C CYS A 176 9.71 5.47 12.33
N ILE A 177 8.73 4.58 12.14
CA ILE A 177 7.30 4.90 12.26
C ILE A 177 6.95 5.23 13.71
N GLU A 178 7.40 4.44 14.69
CA GLU A 178 7.19 4.71 16.12
C GLU A 178 7.75 6.08 16.53
N GLU A 179 9.00 6.37 16.14
CA GLU A 179 9.65 7.65 16.40
C GLU A 179 8.90 8.81 15.73
N ALA A 180 8.50 8.65 14.47
CA ALA A 180 7.84 9.72 13.72
C ALA A 180 6.41 10.01 14.19
N TYR A 181 5.69 9.01 14.70
CA TYR A 181 4.27 9.11 15.03
C TYR A 181 3.96 10.09 16.17
N ASP A 182 4.85 10.15 17.14
CA ASP A 182 4.70 10.95 18.37
C ASP A 182 5.30 12.36 18.25
N ILE A 183 5.94 12.69 17.12
CA ILE A 183 6.51 14.01 16.87
C ILE A 183 5.37 15.01 16.56
N PRO A 184 5.24 16.11 17.31
CA PRO A 184 4.26 17.16 17.02
C PRO A 184 4.42 17.71 15.59
N GLY A 185 3.30 17.81 14.86
CA GLY A 185 3.28 18.27 13.46
C GLY A 185 3.37 17.16 12.42
N ASN A 186 3.65 15.91 12.81
CA ASN A 186 3.63 14.77 11.90
C ASN A 186 2.23 14.16 11.68
N ASP A 187 1.16 14.76 12.23
CA ASP A 187 -0.18 14.18 12.11
C ASP A 187 -0.65 14.03 10.65
N GLN A 188 -0.17 14.87 9.75
CA GLN A 188 -0.62 14.91 8.35
C GLN A 188 0.35 14.25 7.36
N ILE A 189 1.44 13.63 7.84
CA ILE A 189 2.43 13.02 6.94
C ILE A 189 1.99 11.62 6.48
N PHE A 190 2.48 11.23 5.32
CA PHE A 190 2.36 9.87 4.83
C PHE A 190 3.40 8.96 5.48
N TRP A 191 3.14 7.67 5.55
CA TRP A 191 4.18 6.72 5.99
C TRP A 191 5.39 6.72 5.02
N ASP A 192 5.16 7.02 3.74
CA ASP A 192 6.20 7.20 2.73
C ASP A 192 7.12 8.39 3.02
N ASP A 193 6.60 9.47 3.65
CA ASP A 193 7.46 10.57 4.12
C ASP A 193 8.44 10.09 5.19
N VAL A 194 8.04 9.11 6.02
CA VAL A 194 8.94 8.50 7.02
C VAL A 194 10.02 7.68 6.33
N VAL A 195 9.68 6.99 5.24
CA VAL A 195 10.65 6.24 4.44
C VAL A 195 11.67 7.19 3.80
N ASP A 196 11.22 8.25 3.12
CA ASP A 196 12.08 9.25 2.47
C ASP A 196 13.11 9.83 3.45
N ARG A 197 12.65 10.22 4.65
CA ARG A 197 13.49 10.80 5.71
C ARG A 197 14.51 9.83 6.31
N ASN A 198 14.43 8.53 6.00
CA ASN A 198 15.27 7.47 6.57
C ASN A 198 15.92 6.58 5.49
N LEU A 199 16.08 7.06 4.25
CA LEU A 199 16.77 6.33 3.18
C LEU A 199 18.27 6.09 3.47
N ASP A 200 18.87 6.80 4.43
CA ASP A 200 20.20 6.51 4.95
C ASP A 200 20.26 5.19 5.75
N LYS A 201 19.13 4.77 6.32
CA LYS A 201 18.97 3.52 7.08
C LYS A 201 18.33 2.39 6.26
N LEU A 202 17.61 2.75 5.18
CA LEU A 202 16.83 1.82 4.36
C LEU A 202 17.43 1.73 2.95
N LYS A 203 17.95 0.55 2.58
CA LYS A 203 18.45 0.30 1.22
C LYS A 203 17.35 -0.26 0.33
N LEU A 204 16.59 0.64 -0.29
CA LEU A 204 15.40 0.30 -1.07
C LEU A 204 15.68 0.32 -2.57
N ARG A 205 15.07 -0.62 -3.31
CA ARG A 205 15.10 -0.67 -4.78
C ARG A 205 13.71 -0.43 -5.35
N VAL A 206 13.63 -0.25 -6.67
CA VAL A 206 12.34 -0.30 -7.38
C VAL A 206 12.20 -1.65 -8.07
N GLU A 207 11.05 -2.29 -7.85
CA GLU A 207 10.58 -3.46 -8.59
C GLU A 207 9.63 -2.99 -9.71
N PRO A 208 10.08 -2.98 -10.98
CA PRO A 208 9.35 -2.34 -12.06
C PRO A 208 8.05 -3.08 -12.41
N VAL A 209 6.92 -2.38 -12.49
CA VAL A 209 5.67 -2.92 -13.06
C VAL A 209 5.37 -2.31 -14.41
N GLU A 210 4.70 -3.08 -15.26
CA GLU A 210 4.21 -2.62 -16.55
C GLU A 210 2.86 -1.91 -16.40
N GLU A 211 2.56 -1.04 -17.37
CA GLU A 211 1.30 -0.33 -17.42
C GLU A 211 0.10 -1.31 -17.46
N GLY A 212 -0.89 -1.06 -16.62
CA GLY A 212 -2.11 -1.85 -16.54
C GLY A 212 -2.02 -3.15 -15.74
N GLN A 213 -0.84 -3.58 -15.26
CA GLN A 213 -0.73 -4.74 -14.35
C GLN A 213 -1.36 -4.44 -12.97
N LEU A 214 -1.16 -3.22 -12.49
CA LEU A 214 -1.66 -2.70 -11.23
C LEU A 214 -2.21 -1.30 -11.47
N ILE A 215 -3.45 -1.06 -11.08
CA ILE A 215 -4.17 0.18 -11.36
C ILE A 215 -4.72 0.73 -10.05
N GLU A 216 -4.31 1.93 -9.66
CA GLU A 216 -4.95 2.67 -8.59
C GLU A 216 -6.25 3.30 -9.11
N ILE A 217 -7.31 3.22 -8.33
CA ILE A 217 -8.61 3.79 -8.69
C ILE A 217 -8.95 4.84 -7.65
N ASP A 218 -8.90 6.11 -8.01
CA ASP A 218 -9.04 7.25 -7.10
C ASP A 218 -10.34 8.02 -7.24
N THR A 219 -10.93 7.92 -8.43
CA THR A 219 -12.13 8.63 -8.83
C THR A 219 -13.17 7.68 -9.41
N VAL A 220 -14.42 8.13 -9.43
CA VAL A 220 -15.51 7.38 -10.09
C VAL A 220 -15.24 7.24 -11.60
N GLU A 221 -14.63 8.25 -12.22
CA GLU A 221 -14.30 8.26 -13.64
C GLU A 221 -13.25 7.20 -14.00
N GLU A 222 -12.22 7.00 -13.16
CA GLU A 222 -11.25 5.91 -13.33
C GLU A 222 -11.90 4.55 -13.16
N LEU A 223 -12.77 4.39 -12.16
CA LEU A 223 -13.52 3.16 -11.96
C LEU A 223 -14.36 2.80 -13.20
N GLU A 224 -15.06 3.77 -13.77
CA GLU A 224 -15.86 3.60 -14.99
C GLU A 224 -14.99 3.22 -16.18
N LYS A 225 -13.83 3.88 -16.36
CA LYS A 225 -12.88 3.55 -17.43
C LYS A 225 -12.36 2.12 -17.33
N VAL A 226 -11.98 1.68 -16.13
CA VAL A 226 -11.50 0.31 -15.91
C VAL A 226 -12.62 -0.70 -16.19
N ASN A 227 -13.85 -0.42 -15.75
CA ASN A 227 -15.00 -1.28 -16.00
C ASN A 227 -15.41 -1.36 -17.47
N ALA A 228 -15.22 -0.28 -18.25
CA ALA A 228 -15.59 -0.21 -19.66
C ALA A 228 -14.59 -0.89 -20.61
N CYS A 229 -13.39 -1.28 -20.14
CA CYS A 229 -12.35 -1.89 -20.98
C CYS A 229 -12.62 -3.36 -21.37
N PHE A 230 -13.86 -3.87 -21.21
CA PHE A 230 -14.27 -5.22 -21.60
C PHE A 230 -15.72 -5.24 -22.12
#